data_AF-E3M1D4-F1
#
_entry.id   AF-E3M1D4-F1
#
_cell.length_a   1.000
_cell.length_b   1.000
_cell.length_c   1.000
_cell.angle_alpha   90.00
_cell.angle_beta   90.00
_cell.angle_gamma   90.00
#
_symmetry.space_group_name_H-M   'P 1'
#
loop_
_entity.id
_entity.type
_entity.pdbx_description
1 polymer ?
#
loop_
_entity_poly.entity_id
_entity_poly.type
_entity_poly.pdbx_seq_one_letter_code
_entity_poly.pdbx_strand_id
1 'polypeptide(L)'
;MYYGPESMNMLLNQMAAYGIYVQGPMTQVCISFNRFLIIYFATLAKRKNGRTATAVALIVCWLISLFVTVVGIPGNCTNIFNYDILTWDNLDPCVDTLADLVMYWIGFLAVISNTFNVVVAIKLIVSATKPHMDSAASKRRRRTSRRLFLQSCFQDWIYLLDTINSMYIYTWFDKILWQFFFTIFSNLFVHVMDGCIMLFFNYEKKRTLLSLPRKKECTFINVTF
;
A
#
# COMPACT_ATOMS: atom_id res chain seq x y z
N MET A 1 -1.58 16.25 29.97
CA MET A 1 -0.97 15.25 30.90
C MET A 1 -0.85 13.93 30.15
N TYR A 2 0.33 13.32 30.06
CA TYR A 2 0.50 12.06 29.32
C TYR A 2 0.12 10.87 30.21
N TYR A 3 -0.83 10.02 29.78
CA TYR A 3 -1.21 8.81 30.49
C TYR A 3 -0.42 7.61 29.94
N GLY A 4 0.41 6.98 30.78
CA GLY A 4 1.18 5.77 30.44
C GLY A 4 2.69 6.01 30.21
N PRO A 5 3.47 4.97 29.88
CA PRO A 5 4.90 5.10 29.62
C PRO A 5 5.15 5.91 28.35
N GLU A 6 5.78 7.08 28.50
CA GLU A 6 6.07 8.02 27.41
C GLU A 6 6.85 7.35 26.27
N SER A 7 7.81 6.48 26.60
CA SER A 7 8.61 5.72 25.63
C SER A 7 7.78 4.76 24.78
N MET A 8 6.73 4.13 25.35
CA MET A 8 5.84 3.26 24.58
C MET A 8 4.91 4.09 23.68
N ASN A 9 4.43 5.24 24.15
CA ASN A 9 3.60 6.14 23.37
C ASN A 9 4.38 6.65 22.13
N MET A 10 5.61 7.13 22.34
CA MET A 10 6.51 7.56 21.26
C MET A 10 6.77 6.43 20.25
N LEU A 11 7.10 5.22 20.72
CA LEU A 11 7.42 4.10 19.85
C LEU A 11 6.21 3.66 19.01
N LEU A 12 5.04 3.50 19.64
CA LEU A 12 3.81 3.11 18.96
C LEU A 12 3.41 4.13 17.89
N ASN A 13 3.53 5.41 18.23
CA ASN A 13 3.23 6.47 17.29
C ASN A 13 4.20 6.47 16.10
N GLN A 14 5.52 6.40 16.37
CA GLN A 14 6.51 6.36 15.30
C GLN A 14 6.29 5.16 14.36
N MET A 15 5.95 4.00 14.91
CA MET A 15 5.60 2.82 14.11
C MET A 15 4.32 3.04 13.29
N ALA A 16 3.27 3.60 13.88
CA ALA A 16 1.97 3.77 13.23
C ALA A 16 2.00 4.87 12.16
N ALA A 17 2.52 6.06 12.49
CA ALA A 17 2.52 7.23 11.61
C ALA A 17 3.50 7.10 10.44
N TYR A 18 4.58 6.32 10.60
CA TYR A 18 5.62 6.22 9.58
C TYR A 18 5.90 4.78 9.15
N GLY A 19 6.40 3.93 10.04
CA GLY A 19 6.87 2.59 9.66
C GLY A 19 5.81 1.74 8.96
N ILE A 20 4.67 1.55 9.60
CA ILE A 20 3.52 0.78 9.10
C ILE A 20 2.85 1.54 7.95
N TYR A 21 2.72 2.87 8.08
CA TYR A 21 2.08 3.71 7.07
C TYR A 21 2.78 3.61 5.70
N VAL A 22 4.11 3.69 5.66
CA VAL A 22 4.93 3.60 4.43
C VAL A 22 4.94 2.18 3.85
N GLN A 23 4.65 1.16 4.65
CA GLN A 23 4.69 -0.23 4.20
C GLN A 23 3.60 -0.56 3.17
N GLY A 24 2.42 0.06 3.27
CA GLY A 24 1.32 -0.12 2.32
C GLY A 24 1.74 0.28 0.89
N PRO A 25 2.11 1.55 0.65
CA PRO A 25 2.57 2.04 -0.65
C PRO A 25 3.77 1.28 -1.22
N MET A 26 4.76 0.91 -0.39
CA MET A 26 5.90 0.10 -0.86
C MET A 26 5.48 -1.28 -1.36
N THR A 27 4.53 -1.92 -0.67
CA THR A 27 4.00 -3.22 -1.07
C THR A 27 3.19 -3.11 -2.37
N GLN A 28 2.43 -2.02 -2.56
CA GLN A 28 1.69 -1.76 -3.79
C GLN A 28 2.62 -1.65 -5.00
N VAL A 29 3.74 -0.92 -4.89
CA VAL A 29 4.76 -0.86 -5.94
C VAL A 29 5.32 -2.25 -6.26
N CYS A 30 5.63 -3.06 -5.25
CA CYS A 30 6.11 -4.44 -5.44
C CYS A 30 5.10 -5.30 -6.24
N ILE A 31 3.81 -5.20 -5.90
CA ILE A 31 2.74 -5.92 -6.57
C ILE A 31 2.62 -5.48 -8.04
N SER A 32 2.62 -4.18 -8.30
CA SER A 32 2.52 -3.61 -9.65
C SER A 32 3.73 -3.99 -10.50
N PHE A 33 4.93 -3.94 -9.94
CA PHE A 33 6.16 -4.35 -10.62
C PHE A 33 6.19 -5.86 -10.92
N ASN A 34 5.77 -6.71 -9.97
CA ASN A 34 5.66 -8.15 -10.19
C ASN A 34 4.75 -8.47 -11.39
N ARG A 35 3.61 -7.78 -11.50
CA ARG A 35 2.71 -7.93 -12.66
C ARG A 35 3.34 -7.46 -13.96
N PHE A 36 4.05 -6.33 -13.93
CA PHE A 36 4.80 -5.84 -15.07
C PHE A 36 5.79 -6.91 -15.56
N LEU A 37 6.58 -7.51 -14.68
CA LEU A 37 7.52 -8.59 -15.02
C LEU A 37 6.82 -9.80 -15.64
N ILE A 38 5.71 -10.27 -15.05
CA ILE A 38 4.98 -11.44 -15.54
C ILE A 38 4.35 -11.19 -16.93
N ILE A 39 3.93 -9.95 -17.21
CA ILE A 39 3.26 -9.57 -18.48
C ILE A 39 4.26 -9.19 -19.57
N TYR A 40 5.35 -8.52 -19.23
CA TYR A 40 6.37 -8.13 -20.19
C TYR A 40 7.40 -9.21 -20.47
N PHE A 41 7.86 -9.88 -19.41
CA PHE A 41 8.98 -10.82 -19.45
C PHE A 41 8.52 -12.21 -19.02
N ALA A 42 7.46 -12.74 -19.65
CA ALA A 42 6.87 -14.02 -19.31
C ALA A 42 7.90 -15.19 -19.26
N THR A 43 8.89 -15.16 -20.14
CA THR A 43 9.99 -16.17 -20.19
C THR A 43 10.94 -16.03 -19.01
N LEU A 44 11.28 -14.80 -18.59
CA LEU A 44 12.14 -14.53 -17.44
C LEU A 44 11.41 -14.84 -16.12
N ALA A 45 10.13 -14.50 -16.05
CA ALA A 45 9.25 -14.79 -14.91
C ALA A 45 9.07 -16.31 -14.67
N LYS A 46 9.12 -17.13 -15.73
CA LYS A 46 9.09 -18.60 -15.60
C LYS A 46 10.40 -19.19 -15.07
N ARG A 47 11.54 -18.52 -15.28
CA ARG A 47 12.88 -19.05 -14.95
C ARG A 47 13.30 -18.75 -13.51
N LYS A 48 12.77 -17.67 -12.90
CA LYS A 48 13.12 -17.26 -11.53
C LYS A 48 12.17 -17.90 -10.52
N ASN A 49 12.71 -18.33 -9.37
CA ASN A 49 11.86 -18.76 -8.23
C ASN A 49 11.12 -17.54 -7.67
N GLY A 50 9.90 -17.29 -8.19
CA GLY A 50 9.12 -16.09 -7.88
C GLY A 50 8.88 -15.90 -6.38
N ARG A 51 8.73 -17.01 -5.63
CA ARG A 51 8.50 -16.96 -4.17
C ARG A 51 9.68 -16.36 -3.42
N THR A 52 10.91 -16.75 -3.76
CA THR A 52 12.12 -16.19 -3.14
C THR A 52 12.28 -14.72 -3.51
N ALA A 53 12.02 -14.34 -4.76
CA ALA A 53 12.11 -12.96 -5.20
C ALA A 53 11.11 -12.04 -4.46
N THR A 54 9.86 -12.47 -4.31
CA THR A 54 8.85 -11.73 -3.53
C THR A 54 9.22 -11.65 -2.06
N ALA A 55 9.70 -12.74 -1.45
CA ALA A 55 10.11 -12.73 -0.04
C ALA A 55 11.26 -11.74 0.20
N VAL A 56 12.28 -11.72 -0.67
CA VAL A 56 13.38 -10.76 -0.58
C VAL A 56 12.88 -9.33 -0.72
N ALA A 57 11.99 -9.05 -1.68
CA ALA A 57 11.42 -7.71 -1.85
C ALA A 57 10.67 -7.25 -0.60
N LEU A 58 9.83 -8.10 0.00
CA LEU A 58 9.09 -7.78 1.22
C LEU A 58 10.02 -7.55 2.41
N ILE A 59 11.08 -8.34 2.56
CA ILE A 59 12.08 -8.14 3.61
C ILE A 59 12.73 -6.76 3.45
N VAL A 60 13.11 -6.38 2.23
CA VAL A 60 13.68 -5.05 1.96
C VAL A 60 12.70 -3.93 2.32
N CYS A 61 11.42 -4.05 1.94
CA CYS A 61 10.40 -3.06 2.32
C CYS A 61 10.27 -2.94 3.85
N TRP A 62 10.24 -4.07 4.58
CA TRP A 62 10.19 -4.05 6.04
C TRP A 62 11.43 -3.42 6.67
N LEU A 63 12.62 -3.65 6.11
CA LEU A 63 13.85 -3.03 6.58
C LEU A 63 13.82 -1.50 6.37
N ILE A 64 13.29 -1.03 5.24
CA ILE A 64 13.10 0.41 5.00
C ILE A 64 12.10 1.00 6.00
N SER A 65 10.95 0.37 6.21
CA SER A 65 9.96 0.79 7.22
C SER A 65 10.56 0.89 8.62
N LEU A 66 11.36 -0.11 9.01
CA LEU A 66 12.04 -0.12 10.30
C LEU A 66 13.09 1.00 10.39
N PHE A 67 13.86 1.21 9.33
CA PHE A 67 14.83 2.30 9.27
C PHE A 67 14.17 3.67 9.45
N VAL A 68 13.09 3.96 8.72
CA VAL A 68 12.34 5.22 8.86
C VAL A 68 11.83 5.41 10.29
N THR A 69 11.32 4.34 10.91
CA THR A 69 10.86 4.37 12.31
C THR A 69 12.02 4.70 13.26
N VAL A 70 13.18 4.06 13.10
CA VAL A 70 14.32 4.23 14.00
C VAL A 70 14.97 5.60 13.85
N VAL A 71 15.05 6.14 12.62
CA VAL A 71 15.58 7.48 12.37
C VAL A 71 14.76 8.57 13.04
N GLY A 72 13.45 8.36 13.21
CA GLY A 72 12.57 9.29 13.94
C GLY A 72 12.71 9.24 15.46
N ILE A 73 13.40 8.27 16.06
CA ILE A 73 13.51 8.12 17.52
C ILE A 73 14.57 9.06 18.16
N PRO A 74 15.81 9.17 17.66
CA PRO A 74 16.83 9.99 18.32
C PRO A 74 16.57 11.49 18.19
N GLY A 75 16.88 12.25 19.24
CA GLY A 75 16.93 13.72 19.21
C GLY A 75 15.60 14.47 19.29
N ASN A 76 14.57 13.90 19.92
CA ASN A 76 13.23 14.49 20.07
C ASN A 76 12.45 14.70 18.75
N CYS A 77 12.86 14.06 17.65
CA CYS A 77 12.11 14.05 16.38
C CYS A 77 10.90 13.08 16.43
N THR A 78 10.26 12.98 17.60
CA THR A 78 9.16 12.07 17.89
C THR A 78 7.91 12.85 18.24
N ASN A 79 6.78 12.25 17.91
CA ASN A 79 5.48 12.76 18.28
C ASN A 79 4.95 11.99 19.48
N ILE A 80 4.39 12.69 20.45
CA ILE A 80 3.72 12.08 21.60
C ILE A 80 2.22 12.26 21.43
N PHE A 81 1.44 11.21 21.66
CA PHE A 81 -0.02 11.37 21.71
C PHE A 81 -0.43 12.18 22.93
N ASN A 82 -1.12 13.30 22.70
CA ASN A 82 -1.68 14.12 23.77
C ASN A 82 -3.19 13.88 23.90
N TYR A 83 -3.59 13.31 25.03
CA TYR A 83 -4.98 12.91 25.31
C TYR A 83 -5.93 14.10 25.50
N ASP A 84 -5.40 15.27 25.89
CA ASP A 84 -6.23 16.46 26.15
C ASP A 84 -6.72 17.10 24.84
N ILE A 85 -5.89 17.01 23.80
CA ILE A 85 -6.17 17.56 22.46
C ILE A 85 -6.52 16.48 21.43
N LEU A 86 -6.48 15.20 21.81
CA LEU A 86 -6.74 14.04 20.95
C LEU A 86 -5.97 14.10 19.62
N THR A 87 -4.74 14.61 19.65
CA THR A 87 -3.84 14.73 18.50
C THR A 87 -2.39 14.58 18.95
N TRP A 88 -1.47 14.58 17.99
CA TRP A 88 -0.04 14.48 18.22
C TRP A 88 0.52 15.83 18.65
N ASP A 89 1.29 15.83 19.74
CA ASP A 89 2.07 16.96 20.18
C ASP A 89 3.44 16.88 19.50
N ASN A 90 3.77 17.89 18.69
CA ASN A 90 5.04 17.97 17.98
C ASN A 90 6.07 18.59 18.92
N LEU A 91 7.00 17.79 19.43
CA LEU A 91 8.01 18.28 20.39
C LEU A 91 9.10 19.13 19.71
N ASP A 92 9.36 18.92 18.42
CA ASP A 92 10.47 19.52 17.69
C ASP A 92 10.11 19.76 16.20
N PRO A 93 10.54 20.88 15.58
CA PRO A 93 10.34 21.14 14.14
C PRO A 93 10.92 20.06 13.20
N CYS A 94 11.81 19.20 13.70
CA CYS A 94 12.26 18.02 12.95
C CYS A 94 11.10 17.12 12.49
N VAL A 95 10.04 17.02 13.30
CA VAL A 95 8.85 16.21 13.00
C VAL A 95 8.20 16.62 11.69
N ASP A 96 8.02 17.92 11.47
CA ASP A 96 7.35 18.44 10.28
C ASP A 96 8.18 18.12 9.02
N THR A 97 9.51 18.24 9.13
CA THR A 97 10.43 17.88 8.04
C THR A 97 10.36 16.37 7.71
N LEU A 98 10.26 15.53 8.73
CA LEU A 98 10.14 14.08 8.55
C LEU A 98 8.78 13.71 7.92
N ALA A 99 7.70 14.36 8.34
CA ALA A 99 6.37 14.19 7.77
C ALA A 99 6.33 14.59 6.29
N ASP A 100 6.93 15.74 5.93
CA ASP A 100 7.05 16.20 4.55
C ASP A 100 7.82 15.20 3.68
N LEU A 101 8.96 14.71 4.17
CA LEU A 101 9.78 13.74 3.46
C LEU A 101 8.99 12.44 3.18
N VAL A 102 8.23 11.97 4.17
CA VAL A 102 7.41 10.76 4.04
C VAL A 102 6.25 10.98 3.08
N MET A 103 5.61 12.16 3.09
CA MET A 103 4.60 12.51 2.09
C MET A 103 5.18 12.47 0.67
N TYR A 104 6.32 13.13 0.42
CA TYR A 104 6.95 13.13 -0.89
C TYR A 104 7.33 11.72 -1.34
N TRP A 105 7.81 10.89 -0.41
CA TRP A 105 8.13 9.50 -0.67
C TRP A 105 6.89 8.69 -1.08
N ILE A 106 5.77 8.81 -0.34
CA ILE A 106 4.51 8.12 -0.65
C ILE A 106 3.94 8.59 -1.99
N GLY A 107 3.95 9.90 -2.25
CA GLY A 107 3.54 10.46 -3.53
C GLY A 107 4.37 9.92 -4.69
N PHE A 108 5.69 9.83 -4.52
CA PHE A 108 6.59 9.24 -5.50
C PHE A 108 6.30 7.75 -5.76
N LEU A 109 6.10 6.96 -4.69
CA LEU A 109 5.73 5.55 -4.81
C LEU A 109 4.38 5.36 -5.53
N ALA A 110 3.39 6.21 -5.24
CA ALA A 110 2.10 6.20 -5.90
C ALA A 110 2.22 6.48 -7.41
N VAL A 111 3.07 7.44 -7.82
CA VAL A 111 3.33 7.71 -9.24
C VAL A 111 3.98 6.50 -9.92
N ILE A 112 4.95 5.86 -9.28
CA ILE A 112 5.60 4.65 -9.82
C ILE A 112 4.60 3.49 -9.96
N SER A 113 3.83 3.20 -8.90
CA SER A 113 2.81 2.16 -8.86
C SER A 113 1.82 2.33 -10.01
N ASN A 114 1.23 3.52 -10.12
CA ASN A 114 0.27 3.86 -11.17
C ASN A 114 0.89 3.77 -12.57
N THR A 115 2.15 4.18 -12.74
CA THR A 115 2.86 4.06 -14.02
C THR A 115 2.97 2.60 -14.47
N PHE A 116 3.43 1.70 -13.59
CA PHE A 116 3.51 0.27 -13.92
C PHE A 116 2.13 -0.33 -14.23
N ASN A 117 1.12 0.06 -13.45
CA ASN A 117 -0.27 -0.37 -13.63
C ASN A 117 -0.83 0.07 -15.00
N VAL A 118 -0.60 1.32 -15.41
CA VAL A 118 -1.00 1.85 -16.74
C VAL A 118 -0.26 1.12 -17.87
N VAL A 119 1.06 0.96 -17.76
CA VAL A 119 1.89 0.25 -18.76
C VAL A 119 1.40 -1.19 -18.97
N VAL A 120 1.09 -1.89 -17.88
CA VAL A 120 0.49 -3.23 -17.90
C VAL A 120 -0.87 -3.23 -18.59
N ALA A 121 -1.74 -2.26 -18.28
CA ALA A 121 -3.06 -2.13 -18.87
C ALA A 121 -2.98 -1.90 -20.39
N ILE A 122 -2.12 -0.97 -20.84
CA ILE A 122 -1.89 -0.67 -22.26
C ILE A 122 -1.44 -1.93 -23.00
N LYS A 123 -0.43 -2.65 -22.50
CA LYS A 123 0.06 -3.88 -23.17
C LYS A 123 -1.02 -4.92 -23.33
N LEU A 124 -1.89 -5.08 -22.34
CA LEU A 124 -2.99 -6.03 -22.42
C LEU A 124 -4.08 -5.62 -23.41
N ILE A 125 -4.35 -4.31 -23.54
CA ILE A 125 -5.25 -3.76 -24.56
C ILE A 125 -4.66 -3.97 -25.96
N VAL A 126 -3.39 -3.60 -26.18
CA VAL A 126 -2.70 -3.81 -27.46
C VAL A 126 -2.65 -5.30 -27.84
N SER A 127 -2.41 -6.18 -26.86
CA SER A 127 -2.45 -7.63 -27.08
C SER A 127 -3.86 -8.17 -27.30
N ALA A 128 -4.92 -7.38 -27.08
CA ALA A 128 -6.31 -7.73 -27.37
C ALA A 128 -6.73 -7.45 -28.80
N THR A 129 -6.19 -6.40 -29.40
CA THR A 129 -6.48 -6.02 -30.77
C THR A 129 -5.82 -6.96 -31.79
N LYS A 130 -4.83 -7.77 -31.37
CA LYS A 130 -4.17 -8.73 -32.25
C LYS A 130 -5.09 -9.95 -32.51
N PRO A 131 -5.51 -10.20 -33.76
CA PRO A 131 -6.56 -11.17 -34.08
C PRO A 131 -6.19 -12.65 -33.85
N HIS A 132 -4.94 -12.97 -33.49
CA HIS A 132 -4.44 -14.35 -33.59
C HIS A 132 -4.41 -15.17 -32.28
N MET A 133 -4.81 -14.65 -31.11
CA MET A 133 -4.58 -15.35 -29.82
C MET A 133 -5.64 -15.11 -28.72
N ASP A 134 -6.93 -15.14 -29.04
CA ASP A 134 -7.98 -14.93 -28.05
C ASP A 134 -8.42 -16.24 -27.36
N SER A 135 -7.51 -16.84 -26.58
CA SER A 135 -7.84 -17.97 -25.71
C SER A 135 -8.62 -17.53 -24.47
N ALA A 136 -9.41 -18.45 -23.88
CA ALA A 136 -10.12 -18.20 -22.62
C ALA A 136 -9.15 -17.77 -21.49
N ALA A 137 -7.92 -18.29 -21.49
CA ALA A 137 -6.87 -17.90 -20.55
C ALA A 137 -6.41 -16.44 -20.74
N SER A 138 -6.28 -15.97 -21.99
CA SER A 138 -5.96 -14.57 -22.31
C SER A 138 -7.04 -13.61 -21.81
N LYS A 139 -8.32 -13.91 -22.10
CA LYS A 139 -9.47 -13.11 -21.63
C LYS A 139 -9.54 -13.04 -20.10
N ARG A 140 -9.30 -14.17 -19.41
CA ARG A 140 -9.23 -14.21 -17.94
C ARG A 140 -8.10 -13.32 -17.41
N ARG A 141 -6.90 -13.41 -17.99
CA ARG A 141 -5.75 -12.59 -17.59
C ARG A 141 -6.02 -11.09 -17.73
N ARG A 142 -6.67 -10.67 -18.82
CA ARG A 142 -7.06 -9.26 -19.05
C ARG A 142 -8.07 -8.77 -17.99
N ARG A 143 -9.12 -9.54 -17.71
CA ARG A 143 -10.11 -9.19 -16.66
C ARG A 143 -9.45 -9.06 -15.29
N THR A 144 -8.60 -10.03 -14.92
CA THR A 144 -7.84 -9.98 -13.67
C THR A 144 -6.96 -8.74 -13.61
N SER A 145 -6.20 -8.44 -14.67
CA SER A 145 -5.31 -7.27 -14.65
C SER A 145 -6.07 -5.95 -14.57
N ARG A 146 -7.23 -5.82 -15.22
CA ARG A 146 -8.05 -4.60 -15.11
C ARG A 146 -8.62 -4.43 -13.70
N ARG A 147 -9.09 -5.51 -13.08
CA ARG A 147 -9.57 -5.49 -11.69
C ARG A 147 -8.46 -5.06 -10.75
N LEU A 148 -7.29 -5.65 -10.93
CA LEU A 148 -6.18 -5.35 -10.05
C LEU A 148 -5.55 -3.96 -10.31
N PHE A 149 -5.66 -3.43 -11.53
CA PHE A 149 -5.37 -2.02 -11.84
C PHE A 149 -6.30 -1.10 -11.06
N LEU A 150 -7.62 -1.34 -11.12
CA LEU A 150 -8.61 -0.55 -10.40
C LEU A 150 -8.38 -0.61 -8.89
N GLN A 151 -8.11 -1.81 -8.35
CA GLN A 151 -7.71 -2.00 -6.95
C GLN A 151 -6.53 -1.08 -6.60
N SER A 152 -5.42 -1.16 -7.33
CA SER A 152 -4.23 -0.37 -7.03
C SER A 152 -4.49 1.13 -7.15
N CYS A 153 -5.26 1.58 -8.14
CA CYS A 153 -5.64 2.99 -8.22
C CYS A 153 -6.43 3.42 -6.98
N PHE A 154 -7.47 2.69 -6.58
CA PHE A 154 -8.25 3.06 -5.40
C PHE A 154 -7.40 3.07 -4.12
N GLN A 155 -6.49 2.12 -3.97
CA GLN A 155 -5.62 2.07 -2.80
C GLN A 155 -4.62 3.24 -2.81
N ASP A 156 -3.94 3.52 -3.92
CA ASP A 156 -2.97 4.63 -4.04
C ASP A 156 -3.64 5.98 -3.76
N TRP A 157 -4.87 6.20 -4.27
CA TRP A 157 -5.63 7.43 -4.02
C TRP A 157 -6.07 7.59 -2.56
N ILE A 158 -6.39 6.50 -1.86
CA ILE A 158 -6.79 6.56 -0.45
C ILE A 158 -5.61 7.02 0.42
N TYR A 159 -4.40 6.47 0.21
CA TYR A 159 -3.20 6.92 0.94
C TYR A 159 -2.86 8.39 0.64
N LEU A 160 -2.97 8.82 -0.61
CA LEU A 160 -2.71 10.21 -0.99
C LEU A 160 -3.71 11.19 -0.36
N LEU A 161 -5.01 10.87 -0.42
CA LEU A 161 -6.05 11.69 0.19
C LEU A 161 -5.89 11.80 1.70
N ASP A 162 -5.52 10.71 2.36
CA ASP A 162 -5.27 10.71 3.81
C ASP A 162 -4.04 11.54 4.20
N THR A 163 -2.98 11.49 3.39
CA THR A 163 -1.80 12.34 3.60
C THR A 163 -2.17 13.82 3.44
N ILE A 164 -2.98 14.17 2.43
CA ILE A 164 -3.49 15.54 2.25
C ILE A 164 -4.39 15.96 3.42
N ASN A 165 -5.27 15.06 3.88
CA ASN A 165 -6.15 15.31 5.02
C ASN A 165 -5.33 15.63 6.29
N SER A 166 -4.34 14.80 6.56
CA SER A 166 -3.50 14.86 7.76
C SER A 166 -2.55 16.05 7.77
N MET A 167 -2.23 16.62 6.62
CA MET A 167 -1.29 17.75 6.51
C MET A 167 -1.99 19.10 6.35
N TYR A 168 -3.02 19.16 5.51
CA TYR A 168 -3.67 20.44 5.16
C TYR A 168 -5.01 20.58 5.85
N ILE A 169 -5.90 19.59 5.68
CA ILE A 169 -7.29 19.71 6.12
C ILE A 169 -7.37 19.77 7.65
N TYR A 170 -6.49 19.08 8.38
CA TYR A 170 -6.48 19.13 9.84
C TYR A 170 -6.29 20.54 10.40
N THR A 171 -5.53 21.41 9.72
CA THR A 171 -5.26 22.80 10.17
C THR A 171 -6.40 23.78 9.92
N TRP A 172 -7.45 23.38 9.18
CA TRP A 172 -8.53 24.29 8.81
C TRP A 172 -9.38 24.74 9.99
N PHE A 173 -9.50 23.90 11.02
CA PHE A 173 -10.26 24.24 12.23
C PHE A 173 -9.53 23.73 13.48
N ASP A 174 -9.31 24.63 14.44
CA ASP A 174 -8.74 24.34 15.77
C ASP A 174 -9.76 23.71 16.72
N LYS A 175 -10.56 22.76 16.24
CA LYS A 175 -11.50 22.00 17.04
C LYS A 175 -10.93 20.60 17.26
N ILE A 176 -10.88 20.16 18.51
CA ILE A 176 -10.37 18.84 18.92
C ILE A 176 -10.97 17.71 18.08
N LEU A 177 -12.30 17.72 17.90
CA LEU A 177 -12.98 16.70 17.08
C LEU A 177 -12.57 16.75 15.60
N TRP A 178 -12.38 17.96 15.05
CA TRP A 178 -11.94 18.11 13.65
C TRP A 178 -10.55 17.52 13.45
N GLN A 179 -9.60 17.91 14.30
CA GLN A 179 -8.23 17.40 14.23
C GLN A 179 -8.20 15.89 14.43
N PHE A 180 -8.95 15.34 15.40
CA PHE A 180 -9.06 13.90 15.61
C PHE A 180 -9.55 13.12 14.37
N PHE A 181 -10.63 13.60 13.72
CA PHE A 181 -11.21 12.90 12.57
C PHE A 181 -10.29 12.92 11.34
N PHE A 182 -9.63 14.05 11.08
CA PHE A 182 -8.80 14.24 9.88
C PHE A 182 -7.34 13.80 10.05
N THR A 183 -6.93 13.41 11.27
CA THR A 183 -5.59 12.83 11.53
C THR A 183 -5.69 11.36 11.92
N ILE A 184 -6.06 11.04 13.16
CA ILE A 184 -6.00 9.69 13.72
C ILE A 184 -7.05 8.77 13.11
N PHE A 185 -8.31 9.22 13.04
CA PHE A 185 -9.38 8.40 12.47
C PHE A 185 -9.12 8.13 11.00
N SER A 186 -8.73 9.16 10.24
CA SER A 186 -8.39 9.03 8.82
C SER A 186 -7.24 8.04 8.61
N ASN A 187 -6.15 8.16 9.38
CA ASN A 187 -4.99 7.27 9.27
C ASN A 187 -5.35 5.80 9.53
N LEU A 188 -6.12 5.52 10.59
CA LEU A 188 -6.61 4.16 10.87
C LEU A 188 -7.56 3.66 9.77
N PHE A 189 -8.42 4.54 9.26
CA PHE A 189 -9.40 4.22 8.25
C PHE A 189 -8.76 3.82 6.91
N VAL A 190 -7.62 4.42 6.55
CA VAL A 190 -6.85 4.03 5.35
C VAL A 190 -6.51 2.56 5.33
N HIS A 191 -5.96 2.04 6.44
CA HIS A 191 -5.55 0.64 6.51
C HIS A 191 -6.75 -0.32 6.45
N VAL A 192 -7.87 0.06 7.09
CA VAL A 192 -9.13 -0.70 7.00
C VAL A 192 -9.63 -0.72 5.56
N MET A 193 -9.65 0.43 4.90
CA MET A 193 -10.12 0.56 3.52
C MET A 193 -9.23 -0.20 2.54
N ASP A 194 -7.91 -0.15 2.69
CA ASP A 194 -6.97 -0.93 1.88
C ASP A 194 -7.29 -2.43 1.95
N GLY A 195 -7.51 -2.94 3.16
CA GLY A 195 -7.94 -4.32 3.40
C GLY A 195 -9.31 -4.63 2.79
N CYS A 196 -10.28 -3.74 2.94
CA CYS A 196 -11.62 -3.88 2.35
C CYS A 196 -11.57 -3.94 0.82
N ILE A 197 -10.78 -3.07 0.18
CA ILE A 197 -10.57 -3.08 -1.27
C ILE A 197 -9.95 -4.42 -1.69
N MET A 198 -8.91 -4.87 -1.01
CA MET A 198 -8.28 -6.15 -1.32
C MET A 198 -9.27 -7.31 -1.23
N LEU A 199 -10.12 -7.33 -0.20
CA LEU A 199 -11.17 -8.34 -0.05
C LEU A 199 -12.18 -8.25 -1.18
N PHE A 200 -12.70 -7.06 -1.50
CA PHE A 200 -13.70 -6.87 -2.55
C PHE A 200 -13.20 -7.37 -3.92
N PHE A 201 -11.98 -7.00 -4.32
CA PHE A 201 -11.43 -7.37 -5.62
C PHE A 201 -10.95 -8.84 -5.68
N ASN A 202 -10.59 -9.48 -4.55
CA ASN A 202 -10.21 -10.89 -4.49
C ASN A 202 -11.37 -11.86 -4.20
N TYR A 203 -12.46 -11.40 -3.58
CA TYR A 203 -13.60 -12.23 -3.18
C TYR A 203 -14.24 -12.94 -4.39
N GLU A 204 -14.34 -12.25 -5.52
CA GLU A 204 -14.84 -12.85 -6.77
C GLU A 204 -14.02 -14.06 -7.21
N LYS A 205 -12.69 -14.02 -7.06
CA LYS A 205 -11.80 -15.12 -7.45
C LYS A 205 -11.95 -16.32 -6.51
N LYS A 206 -12.11 -16.08 -5.20
CA LYS A 206 -12.30 -17.13 -4.19
C LYS A 206 -13.65 -17.83 -4.35
N ARG A 207 -14.72 -17.07 -4.64
CA ARG A 207 -16.07 -17.62 -4.90
C ARG A 207 -16.09 -18.51 -6.15
N THR A 208 -15.42 -18.12 -7.25
CA THR A 208 -15.32 -18.96 -8.46
C THR A 208 -14.50 -20.24 -8.24
N LEU A 209 -13.46 -20.20 -7.40
CA LEU A 209 -12.67 -21.38 -7.04
C LEU A 209 -13.44 -22.36 -6.15
N LEU A 210 -14.25 -21.85 -5.23
CA LEU A 210 -15.11 -22.67 -4.36
C LEU A 210 -16.31 -23.29 -5.10
N SER A 211 -16.77 -22.68 -6.19
CA SER A 211 -17.89 -23.20 -7.00
C SER A 211 -17.49 -24.17 -8.10
N LEU A 212 -16.18 -24.37 -8.35
CA LEU A 212 -15.71 -25.36 -9.34
C LEU A 212 -15.58 -26.73 -8.65
N PRO A 213 -16.17 -27.82 -9.20
CA PRO A 213 -15.93 -29.16 -8.67
C PRO A 213 -14.43 -29.44 -8.72
N ARG A 214 -13.90 -30.00 -7.62
CA ARG A 214 -12.48 -30.29 -7.40
C ARG A 214 -11.97 -31.31 -8.43
N LYS A 215 -11.73 -30.90 -9.67
CA LYS A 215 -10.91 -31.67 -10.60
C LYS A 215 -9.48 -31.63 -10.07
N LYS A 216 -8.99 -32.80 -9.64
CA LYS A 216 -7.57 -33.04 -9.37
C LYS A 216 -6.79 -32.88 -10.68
N GLU A 217 -6.54 -31.65 -11.11
CA GLU A 217 -5.40 -31.35 -11.96
C GLU A 217 -4.44 -30.55 -11.10
N CYS A 218 -3.32 -31.19 -10.80
CA CYS A 218 -2.19 -30.61 -10.11
C CYS A 218 -1.55 -29.57 -11.04
N THR A 219 -2.16 -28.39 -11.14
CA THR A 219 -1.47 -27.20 -11.63
C THR A 219 -1.15 -26.39 -10.40
N PHE A 220 0.13 -26.31 -10.05
CA PHE A 220 0.66 -25.42 -9.02
C PHE A 220 0.07 -24.02 -9.21
N ILE A 221 -0.94 -23.70 -8.39
CA ILE A 221 -1.47 -22.34 -8.28
C ILE A 221 -0.38 -21.57 -7.54
N ASN A 222 0.55 -20.99 -8.29
CA ASN A 222 1.41 -19.94 -7.79
C ASN A 222 0.51 -18.77 -7.41
N VAL A 223 0.15 -18.70 -6.13
CA VAL A 223 -0.39 -17.51 -5.49
C VAL A 223 0.74 -16.48 -5.52
N THR A 224 0.72 -15.64 -6.54
CA THR A 224 1.46 -14.38 -6.57
C THR A 224 0.46 -13.32 -6.12
N PHE A 225 0.79 -12.66 -5.01
CA PHE A 225 0.10 -11.48 -4.50
C PHE A 225 0.26 -10.33 -5.52
#